data_AF-R9JDH7-F1
#
_entry.id   AF-R9JDH7-F1
#
_cell.length_a   1.000
_cell.length_b   1.000
_cell.length_c   1.000
_cell.angle_alpha   90.00
_cell.angle_beta   90.00
_cell.angle_gamma   90.00
#
_symmetry.space_group_name_H-M   'P 1'
#
loop_
_entity.id
_entity.type
_entity.pdbx_description
1 polymer ?
#
loop_
_entity_poly.entity_id
_entity_poly.type
_entity_poly.pdbx_seq_one_letter_code
_entity_poly.pdbx_strand_id
1 'polypeptide(L)'
;MKWMKRLLYSILALLSLVSIFIILCAFWPGLADRASDFLYSRLGKEEPVYMEETEPDLLPEAGTDMDLVETDEDTEAGQSGGNGMEPEQEGNKTSGYVAPEREEIHTPEEVAGRSGYIPVQENAEEINEEEAEELRKKYTYGETGEGLSFDTEFYPYYGMLSETEQSIYRQIYANAGAVNRIFNPVEPVTQRELRNSFIAVVNDHPELFWLDSAYEAKFARSGGCAEISLQFNDLVDDLDAAKGTFQSAAEEILAGARNQGSDYEKELYVHNALLDRIEYDLQAPLNQSAYSALANGRTVCAGYARSMQYLMTQLGVPCYYCTGFAGENHAWNIIRLEDEYYNADATWDDTDPNTYRYLNRTDQEFSLTHKREDLSVYLPPCNGTKYSGPEEEEIREDKPEDNRRSMEDAGFSEEDVISGMEEYYEDCYNKIMTAGNPAEFESVVDSEELWLRCYRAYEDESYSAEYMNRVLEELQAGGCEVDIEAESLRDGRVLLHHRIRFF
;
A
#
# COMPACT_ATOMS: atom_id res chain seq x y z
N MET A 1 -2.92 -52.25 7.14
CA MET A 1 -4.38 -52.00 6.90
C MET A 1 -5.24 -51.86 8.17
N LYS A 2 -5.14 -52.71 9.22
CA LYS A 2 -5.98 -52.56 10.43
C LYS A 2 -5.63 -51.32 11.29
N TRP A 3 -4.37 -50.89 11.27
CA TRP A 3 -3.89 -49.72 12.02
C TRP A 3 -4.36 -48.39 11.40
N MET A 4 -4.19 -48.20 10.09
CA MET A 4 -4.74 -47.04 9.37
C MET A 4 -6.26 -46.87 9.55
N LYS A 5 -7.03 -47.96 9.52
CA LYS A 5 -8.48 -47.85 9.74
C LYS A 5 -8.80 -47.38 11.17
N ARG A 6 -8.05 -47.83 12.18
CA ARG A 6 -8.22 -47.36 13.57
C ARG A 6 -7.85 -45.89 13.71
N LEU A 7 -6.74 -45.46 13.09
CA LEU A 7 -6.35 -44.05 13.08
C LEU A 7 -7.39 -43.17 12.40
N LEU A 8 -7.91 -43.62 11.25
CA LEU A 8 -8.93 -42.88 10.51
C LEU A 8 -10.24 -42.76 11.31
N TYR A 9 -10.69 -43.84 11.96
CA TYR A 9 -11.87 -43.79 12.83
C TYR A 9 -11.65 -42.92 14.07
N SER A 10 -10.44 -42.87 14.62
CA SER A 10 -10.09 -41.97 15.73
C SER A 10 -10.12 -40.50 15.31
N ILE A 11 -9.57 -40.16 14.13
CA ILE A 11 -9.62 -38.80 13.58
C ILE A 11 -11.07 -38.41 13.27
N LEU A 12 -11.86 -39.30 12.65
CA LEU A 12 -13.26 -39.02 12.36
C LEU A 12 -14.09 -38.79 13.63
N ALA A 13 -13.82 -39.56 14.69
CA ALA A 13 -14.47 -39.40 15.98
C ALA A 13 -14.08 -38.07 16.65
N LEU A 14 -12.81 -37.67 16.55
CA LEU A 14 -12.33 -36.39 17.07
C LEU A 14 -12.98 -35.21 16.33
N LEU A 15 -13.00 -35.24 15.00
CA LEU A 15 -13.63 -34.20 14.18
C LEU A 15 -15.13 -34.10 14.48
N SER A 16 -15.81 -35.23 14.65
CA SER A 16 -17.24 -35.24 15.01
C SER A 16 -17.49 -34.60 16.37
N LEU A 17 -16.61 -34.84 17.36
CA LEU A 17 -16.71 -34.22 18.68
C LEU A 17 -16.45 -32.71 18.64
N VAL A 18 -15.47 -32.26 17.83
CA VAL A 18 -15.19 -30.83 17.62
C VAL A 18 -16.37 -30.14 16.94
N SER A 19 -16.96 -30.74 15.90
CA SER A 19 -18.13 -30.17 15.24
C SER A 19 -19.35 -30.09 16.16
N ILE A 20 -19.61 -31.12 16.98
CA ILE A 20 -20.68 -31.08 17.99
C ILE A 20 -20.42 -29.98 19.02
N PHE A 21 -19.17 -29.81 19.44
CA PHE A 21 -18.79 -28.76 20.39
C PHE A 21 -19.00 -27.35 19.81
N ILE A 22 -18.61 -27.12 18.55
CA ILE A 22 -18.84 -25.83 17.85
C ILE A 22 -20.35 -25.54 17.76
N ILE A 23 -21.17 -26.54 17.43
CA ILE A 23 -22.64 -26.39 17.38
C ILE A 23 -23.19 -26.05 18.78
N LEU A 24 -22.70 -26.71 19.84
CA LEU A 24 -23.10 -26.39 21.22
C LEU A 24 -22.71 -24.96 21.62
N CYS A 25 -21.52 -24.50 21.23
CA CYS A 25 -21.08 -23.12 21.42
C CYS A 25 -21.97 -22.11 20.67
N ALA A 26 -22.43 -22.44 19.47
CA ALA A 26 -23.32 -21.57 18.69
C ALA A 26 -24.70 -21.37 19.36
N PHE A 27 -25.22 -22.39 20.07
CA PHE A 27 -26.49 -22.27 20.77
C PHE A 27 -26.35 -21.77 22.22
N TRP A 28 -25.17 -21.89 22.82
CA TRP A 28 -24.91 -21.53 24.23
C TRP A 28 -23.61 -20.69 24.32
N PRO A 29 -23.68 -19.37 24.07
CA PRO A 29 -22.51 -18.49 23.97
C PRO A 29 -21.59 -18.54 25.19
N GLY A 30 -22.17 -18.62 26.40
CA GLY A 30 -21.39 -18.70 27.65
C GLY A 30 -20.58 -20.01 27.83
N LEU A 31 -20.80 -21.02 26.98
CA LEU A 31 -19.93 -22.21 26.91
C LEU A 31 -18.66 -21.91 26.10
N ALA A 32 -18.76 -21.08 25.06
CA ALA A 32 -17.63 -20.66 24.24
C ALA A 32 -16.67 -19.79 25.04
N ASP A 33 -17.19 -18.84 25.83
CA ASP A 33 -16.38 -17.97 26.68
C ASP A 33 -15.59 -18.77 27.72
N ARG A 34 -16.23 -19.75 28.37
CA ARG A 34 -15.55 -20.62 29.36
C ARG A 34 -14.51 -21.53 28.74
N ALA A 35 -14.73 -21.98 27.51
CA ALA A 35 -13.78 -22.81 26.79
C ALA A 35 -12.59 -21.99 26.31
N SER A 36 -12.84 -20.78 25.83
CA SER A 36 -11.84 -19.76 25.51
C SER A 36 -10.99 -19.45 26.73
N ASP A 37 -11.60 -19.04 27.85
CA ASP A 37 -10.89 -18.74 29.11
C ASP A 37 -10.03 -19.91 29.61
N PHE A 38 -10.53 -21.14 29.49
CA PHE A 38 -9.78 -22.34 29.88
C PHE A 38 -8.56 -22.61 28.96
N LEU A 39 -8.71 -22.36 27.65
CA LEU A 39 -7.62 -22.54 26.68
C LEU A 39 -6.58 -21.41 26.83
N TYR A 40 -7.01 -20.16 26.92
CA TYR A 40 -6.13 -19.00 27.10
C TYR A 40 -5.44 -18.96 28.46
N SER A 41 -6.07 -19.45 29.53
CA SER A 41 -5.40 -19.58 30.85
C SER A 41 -4.33 -20.67 30.90
N ARG A 42 -4.35 -21.64 29.97
CA ARG A 42 -3.32 -22.69 29.86
C ARG A 42 -2.23 -22.39 28.84
N LEU A 43 -2.49 -21.52 27.87
CA LEU A 43 -1.57 -21.23 26.77
C LEU A 43 -0.75 -19.95 26.95
N GLY A 44 -0.93 -19.21 28.06
CA GLY A 44 -0.19 -17.98 28.33
C GLY A 44 -0.74 -16.82 27.51
N LYS A 45 -1.00 -15.69 28.18
CA LYS A 45 -1.45 -14.45 27.53
C LYS A 45 -0.22 -13.61 27.21
N GLU A 46 -0.05 -13.22 25.95
CA GLU A 46 0.55 -11.93 25.63
C GLU A 46 -0.41 -11.21 24.69
N GLU A 47 -1.05 -10.17 25.22
CA GLU A 47 -1.44 -8.99 24.46
C GLU A 47 -1.30 -7.74 25.36
N PRO A 48 -1.02 -6.58 24.76
CA PRO A 48 -0.21 -5.52 25.37
C PRO A 48 -1.05 -4.44 26.05
N VAL A 49 -0.46 -3.77 27.04
CA VAL A 49 -1.01 -2.55 27.66
C VAL A 49 0.09 -1.48 27.68
N TYR A 50 -0.21 -0.34 27.06
CA TYR A 50 0.51 0.93 27.25
C TYR A 50 0.34 1.42 28.70
N MET A 51 1.44 1.68 29.41
CA MET A 51 1.65 2.89 30.21
C MET A 51 3.09 2.97 30.75
N GLU A 52 3.62 4.20 30.70
CA GLU A 52 4.85 4.71 31.32
C GLU A 52 5.22 4.04 32.65
N GLU A 53 6.49 3.68 32.82
CA GLU A 53 7.09 3.57 34.15
C GLU A 53 8.44 4.31 34.23
N THR A 54 8.38 5.35 35.05
CA THR A 54 9.46 6.08 35.71
C THR A 54 10.47 5.18 36.41
N GLU A 55 11.74 5.58 36.35
CA GLU A 55 12.88 5.01 37.08
C GLU A 55 12.68 4.93 38.60
N PRO A 56 13.24 3.91 39.28
CA PRO A 56 13.58 3.99 40.68
C PRO A 56 15.08 4.19 40.89
N ASP A 57 15.37 5.39 41.39
CA ASP A 57 16.63 5.90 41.93
C ASP A 57 17.05 5.15 43.20
N LEU A 58 18.22 4.49 43.19
CA LEU A 58 18.95 4.07 44.40
C LEU A 58 20.46 4.01 44.13
N LEU A 59 21.14 5.14 44.34
CA LEU A 59 22.58 5.23 44.61
C LEU A 59 22.95 4.54 45.94
N PRO A 60 24.22 4.09 46.09
CA PRO A 60 25.11 4.93 46.89
C PRO A 60 26.54 5.10 46.33
N GLU A 61 26.95 6.36 46.41
CA GLU A 61 28.25 7.02 46.59
C GLU A 61 29.60 6.43 46.10
N ALA A 62 30.37 7.39 45.59
CA ALA A 62 31.61 7.32 44.85
C ALA A 62 32.89 7.17 45.69
N GLY A 63 33.97 6.78 45.01
CA GLY A 63 35.34 6.91 45.49
C GLY A 63 36.38 6.51 44.44
N THR A 64 36.73 7.47 43.57
CA THR A 64 38.02 7.70 42.86
C THR A 64 39.13 6.65 42.97
N ASP A 65 39.71 6.19 41.84
CA ASP A 65 41.01 6.68 41.33
C ASP A 65 41.38 6.07 39.95
N MET A 66 42.35 6.70 39.30
CA MET A 66 42.87 6.48 37.93
C MET A 66 43.58 5.13 37.65
N ASP A 67 43.78 4.90 36.34
CA ASP A 67 44.95 4.30 35.66
C ASP A 67 44.79 2.94 34.93
N LEU A 68 44.91 3.04 33.59
CA LEU A 68 45.85 2.33 32.70
C LEU A 68 45.74 0.81 32.43
N VAL A 69 45.64 0.54 31.11
CA VAL A 69 46.39 -0.46 30.30
C VAL A 69 45.78 -1.87 30.08
N GLU A 70 45.64 -2.17 28.79
CA GLU A 70 45.77 -3.43 28.02
C GLU A 70 45.58 -4.78 28.73
N THR A 71 44.78 -5.68 28.16
CA THR A 71 45.25 -6.80 27.30
C THR A 71 44.12 -7.79 26.99
N ASP A 72 44.32 -8.49 25.88
CA ASP A 72 43.44 -9.38 25.13
C ASP A 72 42.99 -10.70 25.81
N GLU A 73 42.09 -11.35 25.05
CA GLU A 73 41.89 -12.81 24.88
C GLU A 73 40.83 -13.54 25.72
N ASP A 74 39.74 -13.82 24.98
CA ASP A 74 39.23 -15.17 24.65
C ASP A 74 37.98 -15.75 25.34
N THR A 75 36.94 -15.90 24.50
CA THR A 75 35.93 -16.99 24.40
C THR A 75 34.98 -17.20 25.58
N GLU A 76 33.67 -17.43 25.44
CA GLU A 76 32.97 -18.30 24.50
C GLU A 76 31.43 -18.05 24.57
N ALA A 77 30.77 -18.18 23.42
CA ALA A 77 29.39 -18.67 23.17
C ALA A 77 28.20 -18.26 24.09
N GLY A 78 27.26 -17.52 23.48
CA GLY A 78 25.87 -17.41 23.93
C GLY A 78 24.98 -16.80 22.86
N GLN A 79 24.20 -17.64 22.17
CA GLN A 79 23.22 -17.28 21.14
C GLN A 79 22.10 -16.40 21.71
N SER A 80 21.86 -15.26 21.07
CA SER A 80 20.59 -14.53 21.09
C SER A 80 20.38 -13.95 19.69
N GLY A 81 19.36 -14.45 18.99
CA GLY A 81 18.98 -14.00 17.65
C GLY A 81 18.29 -12.64 17.71
N GLY A 82 18.76 -11.72 16.89
CA GLY A 82 18.25 -10.37 16.77
C GLY A 82 19.35 -9.42 16.34
N ASN A 83 19.83 -9.55 15.10
CA ASN A 83 20.70 -8.53 14.51
C ASN A 83 20.06 -8.08 13.20
N GLY A 84 19.52 -6.86 13.21
CA GLY A 84 19.67 -5.99 12.05
C GLY A 84 21.17 -5.85 11.83
N MET A 85 21.64 -6.42 10.72
CA MET A 85 23.06 -6.44 10.40
C MET A 85 23.24 -5.58 9.17
N GLU A 86 23.83 -4.40 9.38
CA GLU A 86 24.24 -3.49 8.32
C GLU A 86 25.17 -4.24 7.35
N PRO A 87 25.01 -4.07 6.02
CA PRO A 87 25.86 -4.77 5.07
C PRO A 87 27.20 -4.05 4.99
N GLU A 88 28.21 -4.58 5.67
CA GLU A 88 29.60 -4.34 5.28
C GLU A 88 29.90 -5.20 4.05
N GLN A 89 29.94 -4.58 2.87
CA GLN A 89 30.49 -5.19 1.66
C GLN A 89 31.46 -4.21 0.98
N GLU A 90 32.71 -4.67 0.83
CA GLU A 90 33.78 -4.01 0.08
C GLU A 90 33.36 -3.81 -1.39
N GLY A 91 32.85 -2.63 -1.69
CA GLY A 91 32.40 -2.23 -3.02
C GLY A 91 31.82 -0.83 -2.98
N ASN A 92 32.64 0.14 -2.59
CA ASN A 92 32.27 1.54 -2.38
C ASN A 92 31.38 2.13 -3.50
N LYS A 93 30.06 2.13 -3.28
CA LYS A 93 29.07 3.00 -3.91
C LYS A 93 28.09 3.44 -2.81
N THR A 94 28.51 4.39 -1.97
CA THR A 94 27.56 5.10 -1.12
C THR A 94 26.56 5.78 -2.05
N SER A 95 25.29 5.39 -2.01
CA SER A 95 24.27 6.01 -2.86
C SER A 95 24.13 7.51 -2.56
N GLY A 96 24.54 7.96 -1.38
CA GLY A 96 24.36 9.33 -0.92
C GLY A 96 23.06 9.52 -0.15
N TYR A 97 22.20 8.49 -0.07
CA TYR A 97 21.08 8.42 0.85
C TYR A 97 21.57 8.38 2.29
N VAL A 98 20.93 9.16 3.15
CA VAL A 98 21.19 9.18 4.60
C VAL A 98 19.92 8.68 5.28
N ALA A 99 19.97 7.50 5.87
CA ALA A 99 18.81 6.90 6.51
C ALA A 99 18.45 7.65 7.81
N PRO A 100 17.18 7.98 8.05
CA PRO A 100 16.73 8.46 9.36
C PRO A 100 16.77 7.35 10.40
N GLU A 101 16.73 7.72 11.68
CA GLU A 101 16.52 6.75 12.76
C GLU A 101 15.09 6.22 12.72
N ARG A 102 14.90 4.94 13.08
CA ARG A 102 13.58 4.30 12.92
C ARG A 102 12.55 4.90 13.87
N GLU A 103 13.00 5.38 15.03
CA GLU A 103 12.22 6.02 16.08
C GLU A 103 11.71 7.41 15.69
N GLU A 104 12.33 8.04 14.69
CA GLU A 104 11.94 9.36 14.17
C GLU A 104 10.86 9.26 13.06
N ILE A 105 10.54 8.04 12.61
CA ILE A 105 9.52 7.80 11.61
C ILE A 105 8.12 7.91 12.23
N HIS A 106 7.31 8.82 11.70
CA HIS A 106 5.94 9.05 12.11
C HIS A 106 4.96 8.82 10.95
N THR A 107 4.17 7.75 11.02
CA THR A 107 3.11 7.48 10.04
C THR A 107 1.88 8.34 10.34
N PRO A 108 1.40 9.16 9.40
CA PRO A 108 0.17 9.94 9.59
C PRO A 108 -1.06 9.04 9.74
N GLU A 109 -2.06 9.52 10.49
CA GLU A 109 -3.26 8.73 10.83
C GLU A 109 -4.08 8.39 9.58
N GLU A 110 -4.08 9.27 8.57
CA GLU A 110 -4.86 9.15 7.34
C GLU A 110 -4.41 7.97 6.46
N VAL A 111 -3.14 7.58 6.58
CA VAL A 111 -2.51 6.51 5.79
C VAL A 111 -2.08 5.33 6.67
N ALA A 112 -2.39 5.37 7.97
CA ALA A 112 -2.07 4.30 8.89
C ALA A 112 -2.70 2.97 8.45
N GLY A 113 -1.88 1.92 8.36
CA GLY A 113 -2.31 0.59 7.91
C GLY A 113 -2.44 0.45 6.38
N ARG A 114 -2.16 1.51 5.59
CA ARG A 114 -2.04 1.45 4.12
C ARG A 114 -0.64 0.98 3.70
N SER A 115 -0.18 -0.12 4.30
CA SER A 115 1.12 -0.76 4.05
C SER A 115 0.93 -2.17 3.46
N GLY A 116 1.54 -3.21 4.03
CA GLY A 116 1.27 -4.61 3.65
C GLY A 116 2.33 -5.28 2.77
N TYR A 117 3.51 -4.67 2.60
CA TYR A 117 4.64 -5.33 1.94
C TYR A 117 5.14 -6.50 2.79
N ILE A 118 5.30 -7.66 2.15
CA ILE A 118 5.88 -8.86 2.76
C ILE A 118 7.30 -9.04 2.21
N PRO A 119 8.34 -8.95 3.07
CA PRO A 119 9.72 -9.19 2.67
C PRO A 119 9.93 -10.61 2.11
N VAL A 120 10.98 -10.77 1.30
CA VAL A 120 11.35 -12.07 0.73
C VAL A 120 11.48 -13.13 1.81
N GLN A 121 10.81 -14.27 1.60
CA GLN A 121 10.82 -15.42 2.51
C GLN A 121 11.84 -16.46 2.03
N GLU A 122 12.89 -16.67 2.82
CA GLU A 122 13.90 -17.69 2.55
C GLU A 122 13.66 -18.92 3.44
N ASN A 123 13.54 -20.10 2.84
CA ASN A 123 13.57 -21.38 3.55
C ASN A 123 14.89 -22.12 3.26
N ALA A 124 15.88 -21.93 4.14
CA ALA A 124 17.20 -22.53 3.99
C ALA A 124 17.36 -23.78 4.86
N GLU A 125 17.85 -24.86 4.26
CA GLU A 125 18.16 -26.12 4.95
C GLU A 125 19.67 -26.40 4.90
N GLU A 126 20.30 -26.61 6.07
CA GLU A 126 21.67 -27.12 6.14
C GLU A 126 21.70 -28.65 5.96
N ILE A 127 22.51 -29.12 5.02
CA ILE A 127 22.70 -30.54 4.70
C ILE A 127 24.17 -30.96 4.83
N ASN A 128 24.40 -32.27 4.93
CA ASN A 128 25.76 -32.82 4.96
C ASN A 128 26.41 -32.81 3.55
N GLU A 129 27.74 -32.92 3.48
CA GLU A 129 28.47 -32.79 2.21
C GLU A 129 28.18 -33.95 1.22
N GLU A 130 27.93 -35.17 1.72
CA GLU A 130 27.56 -36.30 0.86
C GLU A 130 26.22 -36.03 0.16
N GLU A 131 25.23 -35.54 0.90
CA GLU A 131 23.94 -35.13 0.33
C GLU A 131 24.10 -33.97 -0.66
N ALA A 132 24.92 -32.96 -0.34
CA ALA A 132 25.18 -31.83 -1.23
C ALA A 132 25.82 -32.28 -2.56
N GLU A 133 26.78 -33.21 -2.52
CA GLU A 133 27.37 -33.80 -3.72
C GLU A 133 26.35 -34.58 -4.55
N GLU A 134 25.43 -35.30 -3.91
CA GLU A 134 24.39 -36.04 -4.61
C GLU A 134 23.37 -35.12 -5.28
N LEU A 135 22.95 -34.03 -4.61
CA LEU A 135 22.06 -33.01 -5.23
C LEU A 135 22.73 -32.32 -6.42
N ARG A 136 24.02 -31.98 -6.29
CA ARG A 136 24.83 -31.41 -7.38
C ARG A 136 24.92 -32.31 -8.62
N LYS A 137 24.90 -33.64 -8.42
CA LYS A 137 24.84 -34.63 -9.53
C LYS A 137 23.43 -34.85 -10.05
N LYS A 138 22.42 -34.71 -9.19
CA LYS A 138 21.02 -35.02 -9.48
C LYS A 138 20.36 -33.97 -10.37
N TYR A 139 20.54 -32.69 -10.07
CA TYR A 139 19.90 -31.62 -10.83
C TYR A 139 20.85 -30.98 -11.84
N THR A 140 20.25 -30.33 -12.83
CA THR A 140 20.98 -29.51 -13.80
C THR A 140 21.03 -28.05 -13.32
N TYR A 141 21.75 -27.21 -14.04
CA TYR A 141 21.71 -25.76 -13.82
C TYR A 141 20.40 -25.09 -14.29
N GLY A 142 19.48 -25.86 -14.91
CA GLY A 142 18.31 -25.29 -15.57
C GLY A 142 18.73 -24.33 -16.69
N GLU A 143 18.00 -23.23 -16.83
CA GLU A 143 18.39 -22.13 -17.70
C GLU A 143 19.47 -21.29 -17.01
N THR A 144 20.66 -21.19 -17.61
CA THR A 144 21.80 -20.51 -16.96
C THR A 144 21.69 -18.99 -16.98
N GLY A 145 20.84 -18.43 -17.85
CA GLY A 145 20.81 -17.00 -18.13
C GLY A 145 22.08 -16.46 -18.81
N GLU A 146 22.94 -17.35 -19.32
CA GLU A 146 24.14 -16.96 -20.06
C GLU A 146 23.75 -16.13 -21.28
N GLY A 147 24.41 -14.97 -21.45
CA GLY A 147 24.14 -14.03 -22.53
C GLY A 147 23.01 -13.02 -22.25
N LEU A 148 22.31 -13.13 -21.11
CA LEU A 148 21.43 -12.06 -20.66
C LEU A 148 22.24 -10.87 -20.14
N SER A 149 21.76 -9.66 -20.41
CA SER A 149 22.33 -8.42 -19.90
C SER A 149 21.20 -7.46 -19.55
N PHE A 150 21.34 -6.79 -18.42
CA PHE A 150 20.35 -5.85 -17.92
C PHE A 150 20.98 -4.46 -17.86
N ASP A 151 20.28 -3.47 -18.43
CA ASP A 151 20.69 -2.08 -18.35
C ASP A 151 20.54 -1.59 -16.90
N THR A 152 21.65 -1.24 -16.26
CA THR A 152 21.66 -0.83 -14.84
C THR A 152 20.91 0.47 -14.59
N GLU A 153 20.55 1.22 -15.65
CA GLU A 153 19.65 2.36 -15.54
C GLU A 153 18.19 1.94 -15.28
N PHE A 154 17.76 0.75 -15.71
CA PHE A 154 16.41 0.22 -15.47
C PHE A 154 16.37 -0.89 -14.43
N TYR A 155 17.51 -1.59 -14.25
CA TYR A 155 17.67 -2.72 -13.34
C TYR A 155 18.76 -2.39 -12.32
N PRO A 156 18.50 -1.44 -11.41
CA PRO A 156 19.52 -0.92 -10.51
C PRO A 156 20.01 -1.99 -9.53
N TYR A 157 19.15 -2.92 -9.10
CA TYR A 157 19.55 -3.96 -8.15
C TYR A 157 20.56 -4.92 -8.78
N TYR A 158 20.37 -5.33 -10.03
CA TYR A 158 21.40 -6.04 -10.81
C TYR A 158 22.74 -5.28 -10.84
N GLY A 159 22.70 -3.95 -11.01
CA GLY A 159 23.88 -3.09 -11.05
C GLY A 159 24.63 -2.93 -9.71
N MET A 160 24.02 -3.33 -8.60
CA MET A 160 24.62 -3.32 -7.25
C MET A 160 25.33 -4.64 -6.90
N LEU A 161 25.00 -5.72 -7.59
CA LEU A 161 25.50 -7.07 -7.29
C LEU A 161 26.96 -7.27 -7.75
N SER A 162 27.68 -8.15 -7.05
CA SER A 162 28.98 -8.67 -7.51
C SER A 162 28.87 -9.52 -8.79
N GLU A 163 29.98 -9.82 -9.46
CA GLU A 163 29.97 -10.66 -10.67
C GLU A 163 29.33 -12.05 -10.44
N THR A 164 29.61 -12.66 -9.28
CA THR A 164 29.01 -13.93 -8.86
C THR A 164 27.49 -13.79 -8.68
N GLU A 165 27.05 -12.79 -7.91
CA GLU A 165 25.63 -12.53 -7.67
C GLU A 165 24.88 -12.17 -8.97
N GLN A 166 25.50 -11.43 -9.90
CA GLN A 166 24.94 -11.17 -11.22
C GLN A 166 24.75 -12.44 -12.04
N SER A 167 25.64 -13.43 -11.91
CA SER A 167 25.49 -14.74 -12.55
C SER A 167 24.29 -15.50 -12.00
N ILE A 168 24.15 -15.51 -10.67
CA ILE A 168 23.02 -16.15 -9.99
C ILE A 168 21.70 -15.41 -10.28
N TYR A 169 21.71 -14.08 -10.33
CA TYR A 169 20.57 -13.25 -10.76
C TYR A 169 20.06 -13.67 -12.14
N ARG A 170 20.96 -13.74 -13.14
CA ARG A 170 20.59 -14.13 -14.52
C ARG A 170 20.01 -15.54 -14.55
N GLN A 171 20.57 -16.45 -13.76
CA GLN A 171 20.08 -17.82 -13.65
C GLN A 171 18.68 -17.88 -13.01
N ILE A 172 18.44 -17.15 -11.92
CA ILE A 172 17.13 -17.08 -11.27
C ILE A 172 16.09 -16.50 -12.23
N TYR A 173 16.40 -15.37 -12.89
CA TYR A 173 15.53 -14.76 -13.90
C TYR A 173 15.17 -15.74 -15.02
N ALA A 174 16.16 -16.42 -15.60
CA ALA A 174 15.94 -17.34 -16.71
C ALA A 174 15.11 -18.56 -16.29
N ASN A 175 15.37 -19.13 -15.11
CA ASN A 175 14.58 -20.26 -14.60
C ASN A 175 13.17 -19.84 -14.19
N ALA A 176 12.98 -18.64 -13.63
CA ALA A 176 11.65 -18.09 -13.38
C ALA A 176 10.86 -17.93 -14.69
N GLY A 177 11.50 -17.41 -15.73
CA GLY A 177 10.94 -17.29 -17.09
C GLY A 177 10.52 -18.63 -17.70
N ALA A 178 11.32 -19.68 -17.49
CA ALA A 178 11.05 -21.04 -17.95
C ALA A 178 10.16 -21.87 -17.01
N VAL A 179 9.78 -21.32 -15.84
CA VAL A 179 9.08 -22.04 -14.76
C VAL A 179 9.84 -23.30 -14.30
N ASN A 180 11.17 -23.23 -14.34
CA ASN A 180 12.05 -24.27 -13.85
C ASN A 180 12.20 -24.15 -12.34
N ARG A 181 11.51 -25.03 -11.61
CA ARG A 181 11.43 -24.95 -10.16
C ARG A 181 12.74 -25.22 -9.44
N ILE A 182 13.43 -26.31 -9.77
CA ILE A 182 14.59 -26.79 -9.02
C ILE A 182 15.82 -26.84 -9.92
N PHE A 183 16.91 -26.22 -9.50
CA PHE A 183 18.19 -26.20 -10.21
C PHE A 183 19.38 -26.04 -9.26
N ASN A 184 20.56 -26.39 -9.75
CA ASN A 184 21.83 -26.14 -9.06
C ASN A 184 22.39 -24.76 -9.43
N PRO A 185 23.09 -24.05 -8.54
CA PRO A 185 23.68 -22.75 -8.86
C PRO A 185 24.80 -22.90 -9.90
N VAL A 186 24.86 -22.00 -10.90
CA VAL A 186 25.92 -22.01 -11.93
C VAL A 186 27.30 -21.71 -11.37
N GLU A 187 27.37 -20.98 -10.26
CA GLU A 187 28.58 -20.57 -9.56
C GLU A 187 28.50 -20.96 -8.08
N PRO A 188 29.62 -21.20 -7.39
CA PRO A 188 29.62 -21.31 -5.93
C PRO A 188 29.05 -20.02 -5.31
N VAL A 189 27.98 -20.15 -4.54
CA VAL A 189 27.28 -19.02 -3.92
C VAL A 189 26.98 -19.34 -2.46
N THR A 190 27.20 -18.34 -1.60
CA THR A 190 26.83 -18.40 -0.17
C THR A 190 25.34 -18.11 0.01
N GLN A 191 24.80 -18.42 1.19
CA GLN A 191 23.42 -18.10 1.53
C GLN A 191 23.08 -16.62 1.34
N ARG A 192 23.97 -15.73 1.82
CA ARG A 192 23.79 -14.28 1.72
C ARG A 192 23.75 -13.80 0.27
N GLU A 193 24.69 -14.25 -0.55
CA GLU A 193 24.75 -13.87 -1.97
C GLU A 193 23.53 -14.40 -2.75
N LEU A 194 23.05 -15.60 -2.42
CA LEU A 194 21.82 -16.13 -3.01
C LEU A 194 20.60 -15.27 -2.62
N ARG A 195 20.48 -14.93 -1.33
CA ARG A 195 19.40 -14.05 -0.85
C ARG A 195 19.43 -12.69 -1.56
N ASN A 196 20.58 -12.06 -1.66
CA ASN A 196 20.74 -10.78 -2.37
C ASN A 196 20.36 -10.90 -3.84
N SER A 197 20.83 -11.95 -4.52
CA SER A 197 20.53 -12.19 -5.94
C SER A 197 19.03 -12.39 -6.17
N PHE A 198 18.36 -13.15 -5.28
CA PHE A 198 16.92 -13.36 -5.37
C PHE A 198 16.12 -12.07 -5.12
N ILE A 199 16.46 -11.31 -4.07
CA ILE A 199 15.85 -10.00 -3.78
C ILE A 199 16.00 -9.06 -4.98
N ALA A 200 17.19 -9.01 -5.56
CA ALA A 200 17.45 -8.18 -6.73
C ALA A 200 16.55 -8.59 -7.91
N VAL A 201 16.40 -9.89 -8.22
CA VAL A 201 15.50 -10.33 -9.30
C VAL A 201 14.06 -9.92 -9.03
N VAL A 202 13.53 -10.21 -7.83
CA VAL A 202 12.12 -9.88 -7.55
C VAL A 202 11.90 -8.37 -7.48
N ASN A 203 12.89 -7.56 -7.11
CA ASN A 203 12.73 -6.11 -7.06
C ASN A 203 12.90 -5.44 -8.43
N ASP A 204 13.69 -6.02 -9.33
CA ASP A 204 13.92 -5.49 -10.69
C ASP A 204 12.85 -5.91 -11.69
N HIS A 205 12.19 -7.07 -11.48
CA HIS A 205 11.34 -7.72 -12.49
C HIS A 205 9.87 -7.89 -12.05
N PRO A 206 9.07 -6.80 -11.98
CA PRO A 206 7.65 -6.88 -11.63
C PRO A 206 6.81 -7.67 -12.65
N GLU A 207 7.33 -7.89 -13.87
CA GLU A 207 6.69 -8.71 -14.90
C GLU A 207 6.68 -10.20 -14.58
N LEU A 208 7.54 -10.69 -13.66
CA LEU A 208 7.58 -12.07 -13.20
C LEU A 208 6.52 -12.35 -12.12
N PHE A 209 5.28 -11.88 -12.32
CA PHE A 209 4.21 -11.93 -11.30
C PHE A 209 3.79 -13.35 -10.87
N TRP A 210 4.23 -14.40 -11.57
CA TRP A 210 4.01 -15.81 -11.21
C TRP A 210 5.07 -16.36 -10.26
N LEU A 211 6.21 -15.66 -10.10
CA LEU A 211 7.24 -15.98 -9.12
C LEU A 211 6.85 -15.36 -7.77
N ASP A 212 6.72 -16.20 -6.75
CA ASP A 212 6.47 -15.70 -5.40
C ASP A 212 7.75 -15.06 -4.84
N SER A 213 7.59 -14.09 -3.93
CA SER A 213 8.70 -13.52 -3.14
C SER A 213 9.21 -14.51 -2.09
N ALA A 214 9.38 -15.79 -2.47
CA ALA A 214 9.80 -16.87 -1.61
C ALA A 214 10.61 -17.92 -2.38
N TYR A 215 11.59 -18.52 -1.72
CA TYR A 215 12.35 -19.63 -2.29
C TYR A 215 12.82 -20.58 -1.18
N GLU A 216 13.18 -21.79 -1.58
CA GLU A 216 13.87 -22.75 -0.73
C GLU A 216 15.27 -23.01 -1.28
N ALA A 217 16.23 -23.25 -0.38
CA ALA A 217 17.58 -23.59 -0.79
C ALA A 217 18.22 -24.56 0.20
N LYS A 218 19.10 -25.42 -0.31
CA LYS A 218 19.90 -26.34 0.51
C LYS A 218 21.36 -25.96 0.47
N PHE A 219 21.99 -25.88 1.63
CA PHE A 219 23.39 -25.48 1.78
C PHE A 219 24.20 -26.57 2.44
N ALA A 220 25.36 -26.88 1.87
CA ALA A 220 26.33 -27.74 2.54
C ALA A 220 26.87 -27.04 3.80
N ARG A 221 27.31 -27.81 4.80
CA ARG A 221 28.01 -27.28 6.00
C ARG A 221 29.23 -26.42 5.70
N SER A 222 29.83 -26.58 4.52
CA SER A 222 30.92 -25.75 4.01
C SER A 222 30.45 -24.35 3.57
N GLY A 223 29.14 -24.09 3.55
CA GLY A 223 28.52 -22.80 3.21
C GLY A 223 28.05 -22.68 1.75
N GLY A 224 28.41 -23.63 0.89
CA GLY A 224 28.04 -23.59 -0.53
C GLY A 224 26.63 -24.09 -0.80
N CYS A 225 25.87 -23.36 -1.63
CA CYS A 225 24.56 -23.80 -2.11
C CYS A 225 24.67 -25.09 -2.95
N ALA A 226 23.69 -25.97 -2.80
CA ALA A 226 23.61 -27.26 -3.48
C ALA A 226 22.30 -27.48 -4.25
N GLU A 227 21.23 -26.77 -3.91
CA GLU A 227 19.92 -26.82 -4.57
C GLU A 227 19.22 -25.47 -4.36
N ILE A 228 18.61 -24.91 -5.41
CA ILE A 228 17.70 -23.76 -5.36
C ILE A 228 16.34 -24.24 -5.85
N SER A 229 15.28 -23.90 -5.12
CA SER A 229 13.88 -24.23 -5.41
C SER A 229 13.03 -22.96 -5.40
N LEU A 230 12.63 -22.49 -6.58
CA LEU A 230 11.74 -21.34 -6.73
C LEU A 230 10.31 -21.72 -6.31
N GLN A 231 9.58 -20.75 -5.77
CA GLN A 231 8.14 -20.89 -5.49
C GLN A 231 7.35 -20.10 -6.52
N PHE A 232 6.30 -20.74 -7.03
CA PHE A 232 5.41 -20.15 -8.03
C PHE A 232 3.98 -20.26 -7.54
N ASN A 233 3.20 -19.20 -7.77
CA ASN A 233 1.77 -19.21 -7.50
C ASN A 233 0.97 -19.92 -8.59
N ASP A 234 -0.32 -20.10 -8.32
CA ASP A 234 -1.26 -20.87 -9.16
C ASP A 234 -1.45 -20.30 -10.59
N LEU A 235 -0.95 -19.09 -10.90
CA LEU A 235 -1.00 -18.56 -12.27
C LEU A 235 -0.16 -19.39 -13.25
N VAL A 236 0.81 -20.19 -12.77
CA VAL A 236 1.58 -21.07 -13.66
C VAL A 236 0.76 -22.17 -14.32
N ASP A 237 -0.44 -22.47 -13.79
CA ASP A 237 -1.36 -23.46 -14.37
C ASP A 237 -1.89 -23.02 -15.76
N ASP A 238 -2.02 -21.71 -16.00
CA ASP A 238 -2.38 -21.12 -17.30
C ASP A 238 -1.63 -19.79 -17.53
N LEU A 239 -0.30 -19.90 -17.53
CA LEU A 239 0.59 -18.74 -17.52
C LEU A 239 0.43 -17.85 -18.77
N ASP A 240 0.17 -18.43 -19.93
CA ASP A 240 -0.01 -17.67 -21.17
C ASP A 240 -1.28 -16.80 -21.12
N ALA A 241 -2.39 -17.33 -20.57
CA ALA A 241 -3.61 -16.55 -20.38
C ALA A 241 -3.42 -15.45 -19.31
N ALA A 242 -2.72 -15.76 -18.22
CA ALA A 242 -2.38 -14.78 -17.19
C ALA A 242 -1.52 -13.63 -17.77
N LYS A 243 -0.48 -13.96 -18.55
CA LYS A 243 0.35 -12.95 -19.26
C LYS A 243 -0.47 -12.10 -20.21
N GLY A 244 -1.39 -12.70 -20.98
CA GLY A 244 -2.28 -11.96 -21.88
C GLY A 244 -3.21 -10.99 -21.14
N THR A 245 -3.75 -11.42 -19.99
CA THR A 245 -4.61 -10.58 -19.13
C THR A 245 -3.82 -9.40 -18.56
N PHE A 246 -2.65 -9.67 -17.98
CA PHE A 246 -1.76 -8.67 -17.42
C PHE A 246 -1.34 -7.62 -18.47
N GLN A 247 -0.90 -8.07 -19.65
CA GLN A 247 -0.49 -7.18 -20.74
C GLN A 247 -1.66 -6.33 -21.25
N SER A 248 -2.86 -6.90 -21.36
CA SER A 248 -4.04 -6.15 -21.81
C SER A 248 -4.40 -5.04 -20.81
N ALA A 249 -4.42 -5.37 -19.51
CA ALA A 249 -4.72 -4.38 -18.47
C ALA A 249 -3.66 -3.27 -18.40
N ALA A 250 -2.37 -3.62 -18.51
CA ALA A 250 -1.30 -2.64 -18.58
C ALA A 250 -1.44 -1.72 -19.80
N GLU A 251 -1.80 -2.27 -20.96
CA GLU A 251 -1.94 -1.51 -22.21
C GLU A 251 -3.08 -0.48 -22.16
N GLU A 252 -4.14 -0.71 -21.37
CA GLU A 252 -5.21 0.29 -21.15
C GLU A 252 -4.68 1.59 -20.54
N ILE A 253 -3.64 1.50 -19.68
CA ILE A 253 -2.99 2.67 -19.08
C ILE A 253 -1.89 3.18 -20.02
N LEU A 254 -1.04 2.30 -20.54
CA LEU A 254 0.10 2.67 -21.39
C LEU A 254 -0.35 3.40 -22.66
N ALA A 255 -1.48 3.03 -23.27
CA ALA A 255 -1.96 3.68 -24.48
C ALA A 255 -2.23 5.18 -24.26
N GLY A 256 -2.76 5.56 -23.10
CA GLY A 256 -2.96 6.96 -22.72
C GLY A 256 -1.67 7.64 -22.28
N ALA A 257 -0.85 6.95 -21.48
CA ALA A 257 0.43 7.47 -21.01
C ALA A 257 1.40 7.80 -22.17
N ARG A 258 1.45 6.98 -23.22
CA ARG A 258 2.29 7.23 -24.41
C ARG A 258 1.91 8.49 -25.20
N ASN A 259 0.70 9.02 -25.00
CA ASN A 259 0.26 10.27 -25.62
C ASN A 259 0.61 11.51 -24.79
N GLN A 260 1.15 11.32 -23.57
CA GLN A 260 1.65 12.41 -22.74
C GLN A 260 2.98 12.91 -23.27
N GLY A 261 3.32 14.17 -22.97
CA GLY A 261 4.53 14.81 -23.45
C GLY A 261 5.78 14.32 -22.71
N SER A 262 6.10 15.02 -21.63
CA SER A 262 7.24 14.79 -20.75
C SER A 262 7.10 13.52 -19.92
N ASP A 263 8.24 13.04 -19.39
CA ASP A 263 8.25 11.86 -18.51
C ASP A 263 7.50 12.12 -17.19
N TYR A 264 7.44 13.37 -16.74
CA TYR A 264 6.61 13.79 -15.61
C TYR A 264 5.11 13.69 -15.94
N GLU A 265 4.66 14.16 -17.10
CA GLU A 265 3.24 14.02 -17.50
C GLU A 265 2.84 12.54 -17.67
N LYS A 266 3.77 11.69 -18.14
CA LYS A 266 3.58 10.23 -18.18
C LYS A 266 3.44 9.63 -16.79
N GLU A 267 4.32 10.01 -15.87
CA GLU A 267 4.26 9.57 -14.47
C GLU A 267 2.92 9.96 -13.85
N LEU A 268 2.53 11.22 -13.96
CA LEU A 268 1.29 11.74 -13.39
C LEU A 268 0.07 11.01 -13.95
N TYR A 269 0.06 10.75 -15.26
CA TYR A 269 -1.00 9.96 -15.88
C TYR A 269 -1.06 8.53 -15.31
N VAL A 270 0.09 7.86 -15.18
CA VAL A 270 0.18 6.51 -14.63
C VAL A 270 -0.24 6.48 -13.17
N HIS A 271 0.25 7.42 -12.35
CA HIS A 271 -0.11 7.58 -10.95
C HIS A 271 -1.64 7.67 -10.79
N ASN A 272 -2.26 8.65 -11.45
CA ASN A 272 -3.71 8.85 -11.35
C ASN A 272 -4.49 7.64 -11.87
N ALA A 273 -4.03 7.04 -12.97
CA ALA A 273 -4.64 5.84 -13.52
C ALA A 273 -4.60 4.64 -12.57
N LEU A 274 -3.59 4.52 -11.72
CA LEU A 274 -3.48 3.49 -10.69
C LEU A 274 -4.41 3.78 -9.51
N LEU A 275 -4.42 5.02 -8.99
CA LEU A 275 -5.31 5.44 -7.90
C LEU A 275 -6.79 5.26 -8.27
N ASP A 276 -7.17 5.60 -9.51
CA ASP A 276 -8.56 5.47 -9.98
C ASP A 276 -9.04 4.01 -10.17
N ARG A 277 -8.11 3.06 -10.36
CA ARG A 277 -8.43 1.68 -10.77
C ARG A 277 -8.23 0.65 -9.68
N ILE A 278 -7.45 0.96 -8.65
CA ILE A 278 -7.03 -0.01 -7.64
C ILE A 278 -7.74 0.26 -6.33
N GLU A 279 -8.31 -0.79 -5.76
CA GLU A 279 -8.79 -0.80 -4.38
C GLU A 279 -7.72 -1.39 -3.44
N TYR A 280 -7.36 -0.66 -2.38
CA TYR A 280 -6.46 -1.20 -1.36
C TYR A 280 -7.14 -2.33 -0.56
N ASP A 281 -6.56 -3.54 -0.58
CA ASP A 281 -7.11 -4.74 0.06
C ASP A 281 -5.99 -5.68 0.56
N LEU A 282 -5.83 -5.75 1.89
CA LEU A 282 -4.89 -6.65 2.59
C LEU A 282 -5.17 -8.14 2.32
N GLN A 283 -6.37 -8.51 1.90
CA GLN A 283 -6.79 -9.89 1.64
C GLN A 283 -6.85 -10.22 0.13
N ALA A 284 -6.46 -9.28 -0.73
CA ALA A 284 -6.45 -9.52 -2.16
C ALA A 284 -5.50 -10.69 -2.52
N PRO A 285 -5.93 -11.64 -3.37
CA PRO A 285 -5.04 -12.67 -3.88
C PRO A 285 -3.88 -12.04 -4.64
N LEU A 286 -2.67 -12.58 -4.44
CA LEU A 286 -1.45 -12.14 -5.11
C LEU A 286 -1.07 -10.68 -4.84
N ASN A 287 -1.53 -10.09 -3.72
CA ASN A 287 -1.37 -8.66 -3.39
C ASN A 287 0.09 -8.15 -3.31
N GLN A 288 1.07 -9.04 -3.39
CA GLN A 288 2.50 -8.70 -3.48
C GLN A 288 3.01 -8.51 -4.92
N SER A 289 2.14 -8.61 -5.93
CA SER A 289 2.50 -8.62 -7.36
C SER A 289 1.90 -7.44 -8.13
N ALA A 290 2.46 -7.12 -9.31
CA ALA A 290 1.80 -6.18 -10.23
C ALA A 290 0.49 -6.75 -10.80
N TYR A 291 0.31 -8.08 -10.80
CA TYR A 291 -0.88 -8.72 -11.34
C TYR A 291 -2.13 -8.42 -10.51
N SER A 292 -2.04 -8.41 -9.18
CA SER A 292 -3.18 -8.08 -8.31
C SER A 292 -3.67 -6.65 -8.54
N ALA A 293 -2.76 -5.70 -8.74
CA ALA A 293 -3.08 -4.33 -9.07
C ALA A 293 -3.67 -4.19 -10.48
N LEU A 294 -2.93 -4.56 -11.52
CA LEU A 294 -3.34 -4.29 -12.90
C LEU A 294 -4.48 -5.20 -13.39
N ALA A 295 -4.40 -6.50 -13.12
CA ALA A 295 -5.39 -7.45 -13.63
C ALA A 295 -6.58 -7.63 -12.68
N ASN A 296 -6.36 -7.62 -11.36
CA ASN A 296 -7.45 -7.84 -10.40
C ASN A 296 -8.06 -6.54 -9.85
N GLY A 297 -7.41 -5.39 -10.03
CA GLY A 297 -7.90 -4.08 -9.56
C GLY A 297 -7.88 -3.91 -8.04
N ARG A 298 -7.16 -4.77 -7.30
CA ARG A 298 -7.08 -4.67 -5.83
C ARG A 298 -5.81 -5.28 -5.28
N THR A 299 -5.15 -4.59 -4.35
CA THR A 299 -3.82 -5.00 -3.87
C THR A 299 -3.40 -4.25 -2.59
N VAL A 300 -2.19 -4.50 -2.12
CA VAL A 300 -1.51 -3.69 -1.09
C VAL A 300 -0.36 -2.87 -1.71
N CYS A 301 0.41 -2.15 -0.88
CA CYS A 301 1.47 -1.23 -1.33
C CYS A 301 2.45 -1.85 -2.33
N ALA A 302 2.83 -3.12 -2.13
CA ALA A 302 3.70 -3.85 -3.03
C ALA A 302 3.16 -3.91 -4.47
N GLY A 303 1.85 -4.13 -4.66
CA GLY A 303 1.26 -4.17 -5.99
C GLY A 303 1.11 -2.80 -6.65
N TYR A 304 0.85 -1.72 -5.89
CA TYR A 304 0.89 -0.35 -6.41
C TYR A 304 2.29 -0.04 -6.94
N ALA A 305 3.31 -0.24 -6.09
CA ALA A 305 4.67 0.11 -6.42
C ALA A 305 5.24 -0.73 -7.59
N ARG A 306 4.90 -2.02 -7.67
CA ARG A 306 5.30 -2.88 -8.81
C ARG A 306 4.60 -2.51 -10.11
N SER A 307 3.34 -2.05 -10.03
CA SER A 307 2.59 -1.63 -11.21
C SER A 307 3.13 -0.33 -11.78
N MET A 308 3.40 0.65 -10.92
CA MET A 308 4.04 1.90 -11.32
C MET A 308 5.43 1.63 -11.91
N GLN A 309 6.24 0.80 -11.26
CA GLN A 309 7.53 0.35 -11.79
C GLN A 309 7.41 -0.25 -13.19
N TYR A 310 6.51 -1.22 -13.37
CA TYR A 310 6.31 -1.89 -14.64
C TYR A 310 5.89 -0.91 -15.74
N LEU A 311 4.87 -0.10 -15.48
CA LEU A 311 4.31 0.84 -16.47
C LEU A 311 5.34 1.90 -16.87
N MET A 312 6.03 2.52 -15.91
CA MET A 312 7.05 3.53 -16.20
C MET A 312 8.25 2.95 -16.96
N THR A 313 8.68 1.74 -16.61
CA THR A 313 9.72 1.01 -17.37
C THR A 313 9.29 0.75 -18.81
N GLN A 314 8.03 0.36 -19.06
CA GLN A 314 7.49 0.20 -20.43
C GLN A 314 7.41 1.53 -21.21
N LEU A 315 7.38 2.67 -20.52
CA LEU A 315 7.41 4.01 -21.10
C LEU A 315 8.84 4.55 -21.32
N GLY A 316 9.86 3.77 -20.94
CA GLY A 316 11.27 4.16 -21.04
C GLY A 316 11.73 5.11 -19.95
N VAL A 317 11.02 5.17 -18.83
CA VAL A 317 11.34 6.01 -17.67
C VAL A 317 11.83 5.12 -16.52
N PRO A 318 13.07 5.31 -16.03
CA PRO A 318 13.57 4.55 -14.90
C PRO A 318 12.71 4.76 -13.66
N CYS A 319 12.13 3.67 -13.15
CA CYS A 319 11.32 3.65 -11.95
C CYS A 319 11.67 2.38 -11.19
N TYR A 320 12.02 2.52 -9.92
CA TYR A 320 12.56 1.45 -9.10
C TYR A 320 11.58 1.10 -8.00
N TYR A 321 11.36 -0.19 -7.76
CA TYR A 321 10.65 -0.67 -6.57
C TYR A 321 11.53 -0.41 -5.35
N CYS A 322 11.05 0.35 -4.38
CA CYS A 322 11.77 0.68 -3.15
C CYS A 322 11.07 -0.01 -1.97
N THR A 323 11.83 -0.64 -1.09
CA THR A 323 11.32 -1.33 0.10
C THR A 323 11.89 -0.72 1.37
N GLY A 324 11.10 -0.71 2.43
CA GLY A 324 11.56 -0.24 3.72
C GLY A 324 10.47 -0.21 4.77
N PHE A 325 10.54 0.83 5.60
CA PHE A 325 9.69 1.01 6.76
C PHE A 325 8.96 2.35 6.70
N ALA A 326 7.65 2.31 6.94
CA ALA A 326 6.79 3.49 7.06
C ALA A 326 5.72 3.24 8.16
N GLY A 327 6.19 3.00 9.39
CA GLY A 327 5.40 2.49 10.51
C GLY A 327 5.23 0.96 10.50
N GLU A 328 5.17 0.38 9.30
CA GLU A 328 5.21 -1.06 9.02
C GLU A 328 6.10 -1.32 7.80
N ASN A 329 6.31 -2.59 7.43
CA ASN A 329 6.96 -2.94 6.17
C ASN A 329 6.17 -2.34 5.00
N HIS A 330 6.86 -1.54 4.19
CA HIS A 330 6.24 -0.76 3.14
C HIS A 330 7.04 -0.80 1.84
N ALA A 331 6.35 -0.52 0.73
CA ALA A 331 6.96 -0.43 -0.58
C ALA A 331 6.38 0.74 -1.37
N TRP A 332 7.27 1.48 -2.02
CA TRP A 332 6.97 2.66 -2.84
C TRP A 332 7.92 2.70 -4.04
N ASN A 333 8.01 3.80 -4.77
CA ASN A 333 8.89 3.95 -5.92
C ASN A 333 9.94 5.04 -5.77
N ILE A 334 11.08 4.83 -6.43
CA ILE A 334 12.03 5.88 -6.76
C ILE A 334 12.02 6.04 -8.27
N ILE A 335 11.64 7.22 -8.77
CA ILE A 335 11.57 7.51 -10.19
C ILE A 335 12.65 8.50 -10.60
N ARG A 336 13.19 8.33 -11.81
CA ARG A 336 14.07 9.32 -12.44
C ARG A 336 13.28 10.15 -13.44
N LEU A 337 13.22 11.46 -13.20
CA LEU A 337 12.66 12.42 -14.14
C LEU A 337 13.80 13.33 -14.61
N GLU A 338 14.06 13.29 -15.91
CA GLU A 338 15.26 13.89 -16.50
C GLU A 338 16.54 13.36 -15.83
N ASP A 339 17.28 14.19 -15.10
CA ASP A 339 18.54 13.84 -14.43
C ASP A 339 18.45 13.79 -12.90
N GLU A 340 17.23 13.84 -12.35
CA GLU A 340 16.98 13.84 -10.91
C GLU A 340 16.09 12.67 -10.47
N TYR A 341 16.28 12.24 -9.22
CA TYR A 341 15.52 11.15 -8.61
C TYR A 341 14.55 11.68 -7.56
N TYR A 342 13.40 11.03 -7.47
CA TYR A 342 12.30 11.40 -6.60
C TYR A 342 11.67 10.16 -5.95
N ASN A 343 11.18 10.28 -4.71
CA ASN A 343 10.32 9.28 -4.11
C ASN A 343 8.87 9.51 -4.53
N ALA A 344 8.14 8.43 -4.82
CA ALA A 344 6.72 8.45 -5.15
C ALA A 344 6.00 7.30 -4.44
N ASP A 345 4.96 7.59 -3.66
CA ASP A 345 4.13 6.57 -3.02
C ASP A 345 2.65 6.69 -3.40
N ALA A 346 2.28 5.99 -4.48
CA ALA A 346 0.92 5.92 -4.96
C ALA A 346 -0.07 5.29 -3.94
N THR A 347 0.41 4.47 -2.99
CA THR A 347 -0.48 3.82 -1.99
C THR A 347 -0.98 4.82 -0.96
N TRP A 348 -0.11 5.74 -0.55
CA TRP A 348 -0.42 6.78 0.44
C TRP A 348 -1.06 8.01 -0.20
N ASP A 349 -0.91 8.20 -1.52
CA ASP A 349 -1.66 9.19 -2.28
C ASP A 349 -3.09 8.74 -2.67
N ASP A 350 -3.35 7.43 -2.66
CA ASP A 350 -4.69 6.83 -2.83
C ASP A 350 -5.58 7.10 -1.60
N THR A 351 -6.22 8.26 -1.59
CA THR A 351 -7.10 8.78 -0.54
C THR A 351 -8.42 9.23 -1.15
N ASP A 352 -9.43 9.60 -0.34
CA ASP A 352 -10.71 10.10 -0.84
C ASP A 352 -10.93 11.56 -0.41
N PRO A 353 -10.72 12.55 -1.31
CA PRO A 353 -10.23 12.44 -2.68
C PRO A 353 -8.70 12.18 -2.75
N ASN A 354 -8.23 11.67 -3.90
CA ASN A 354 -6.80 11.42 -4.17
C ASN A 354 -5.93 12.65 -3.88
N THR A 355 -4.73 12.42 -3.32
CA THR A 355 -3.74 13.48 -3.03
C THR A 355 -2.46 13.31 -3.85
N TYR A 356 -1.55 14.27 -3.71
CA TYR A 356 -0.19 14.21 -4.27
C TYR A 356 0.87 14.55 -3.20
N ARG A 357 0.58 14.21 -1.95
CA ARG A 357 1.43 14.48 -0.79
C ARG A 357 2.68 13.62 -0.83
N TYR A 358 2.65 12.46 -1.47
CA TYR A 358 3.77 11.55 -1.56
C TYR A 358 4.33 11.37 -2.97
N LEU A 359 3.83 12.13 -3.94
CA LEU A 359 4.38 12.19 -5.30
C LEU A 359 5.58 13.14 -5.40
N ASN A 360 6.65 12.64 -5.99
CA ASN A 360 7.88 13.35 -6.32
C ASN A 360 8.57 14.08 -5.16
N ARG A 361 8.79 13.39 -4.03
CA ARG A 361 9.43 13.99 -2.85
C ARG A 361 10.93 13.71 -2.77
N THR A 362 11.63 14.63 -2.13
CA THR A 362 13.02 14.43 -1.75
C THR A 362 13.16 13.42 -0.61
N ASP A 363 14.36 12.87 -0.40
CA ASP A 363 14.67 12.03 0.76
C ASP A 363 14.50 12.80 2.07
N GLN A 364 14.77 14.10 2.09
CA GLN A 364 14.59 14.95 3.27
C GLN A 364 13.11 15.08 3.66
N GLU A 365 12.20 15.17 2.69
CA GLU A 365 10.75 15.19 2.95
C GLU A 365 10.26 13.80 3.37
N PHE A 366 10.73 12.74 2.69
CA PHE A 366 10.35 11.37 3.01
C PHE A 366 10.90 10.89 4.36
N SER A 367 12.05 11.39 4.83
CA SER A 367 12.68 10.91 6.07
C SER A 367 11.83 11.11 7.33
N LEU A 368 10.77 11.92 7.26
CA LEU A 368 9.79 12.08 8.35
C LEU A 368 8.85 10.88 8.49
N THR A 369 8.64 10.13 7.41
CA THR A 369 7.59 9.12 7.29
C THR A 369 8.07 7.78 6.73
N HIS A 370 9.20 7.76 6.01
CA HIS A 370 9.74 6.62 5.30
C HIS A 370 11.24 6.43 5.58
N LYS A 371 11.64 5.17 5.66
CA LYS A 371 13.04 4.74 5.76
C LYS A 371 13.29 3.57 4.82
N ARG A 372 14.21 3.72 3.87
CA ARG A 372 14.67 2.60 3.02
C ARG A 372 15.35 1.52 3.87
N GLU A 373 15.12 0.25 3.56
CA GLU A 373 15.79 -0.89 4.22
C GLU A 373 16.29 -1.91 3.17
N ASP A 374 17.04 -2.93 3.62
CA ASP A 374 17.67 -3.96 2.76
C ASP A 374 18.51 -3.33 1.61
N LEU A 375 18.45 -3.90 0.40
CA LEU A 375 19.18 -3.39 -0.76
C LEU A 375 18.72 -1.99 -1.20
N SER A 376 17.53 -1.54 -0.78
CA SER A 376 16.97 -0.25 -1.20
C SER A 376 17.75 0.95 -0.65
N VAL A 377 18.55 0.76 0.40
CA VAL A 377 19.47 1.81 0.92
C VAL A 377 20.52 2.22 -0.12
N TYR A 378 20.81 1.35 -1.08
CA TYR A 378 21.79 1.59 -2.14
C TYR A 378 21.19 2.22 -3.41
N LEU A 379 19.86 2.36 -3.49
CA LEU A 379 19.22 3.09 -4.60
C LEU A 379 19.65 4.56 -4.61
N PRO A 380 19.64 5.23 -5.79
CA PRO A 380 20.04 6.64 -5.90
C PRO A 380 19.32 7.56 -4.91
N PRO A 381 19.97 8.65 -4.46
CA PRO A 381 19.40 9.57 -3.49
C PRO A 381 18.38 10.47 -4.21
N CYS A 382 17.24 10.70 -3.58
CA CYS A 382 16.18 11.52 -4.12
C CYS A 382 16.40 12.98 -3.71
N ASN A 383 17.12 13.73 -4.53
CA ASN A 383 17.40 15.15 -4.30
C ASN A 383 16.70 16.06 -5.32
N GLY A 384 15.85 15.49 -6.19
CA GLY A 384 15.13 16.26 -7.19
C GLY A 384 14.14 17.22 -6.57
N THR A 385 14.10 18.45 -7.09
CA THR A 385 13.19 19.51 -6.60
C THR A 385 12.37 20.17 -7.70
N LYS A 386 12.68 19.89 -8.98
CA LYS A 386 11.96 20.47 -10.11
C LYS A 386 10.51 20.03 -10.18
N TYR A 387 10.24 18.77 -9.83
CA TYR A 387 8.91 18.16 -9.90
C TYR A 387 8.29 17.90 -8.51
N SER A 388 8.88 18.43 -7.43
CA SER A 388 8.42 18.16 -6.07
C SER A 388 7.20 18.99 -5.65
N GLY A 389 6.19 18.33 -5.11
CA GLY A 389 5.01 18.97 -4.51
C GLY A 389 4.02 19.58 -5.50
N PRO A 390 3.36 18.77 -6.35
CA PRO A 390 2.44 19.27 -7.38
C PRO A 390 1.08 19.83 -6.90
N GLU A 391 0.82 19.98 -5.59
CA GLU A 391 -0.31 20.77 -5.07
C GLU A 391 0.21 22.20 -4.79
N GLU A 392 -0.04 23.25 -5.60
CA GLU A 392 -1.36 23.82 -5.98
C GLU A 392 -1.48 24.35 -7.44
N GLU A 393 -0.42 24.37 -8.27
CA GLU A 393 -0.44 25.19 -9.51
C GLU A 393 -0.60 24.45 -10.85
N GLU A 394 -0.29 23.15 -11.01
CA GLU A 394 -0.13 22.57 -12.36
C GLU A 394 -1.04 21.39 -12.76
N ILE A 395 -1.86 20.83 -11.88
CA ILE A 395 -2.85 19.79 -12.27
C ILE A 395 -4.22 20.45 -12.50
N ARG A 396 -4.26 21.40 -13.43
CA ARG A 396 -5.49 22.07 -13.89
C ARG A 396 -5.77 21.96 -15.39
N GLU A 397 -4.92 21.29 -16.16
CA GLU A 397 -5.22 21.06 -17.57
C GLU A 397 -5.76 19.63 -17.77
N ASP A 398 -6.95 19.57 -18.38
CA ASP A 398 -7.75 18.38 -18.75
C ASP A 398 -8.69 17.75 -17.71
N LYS A 399 -9.38 18.56 -16.89
CA LYS A 399 -10.78 18.22 -16.54
C LYS A 399 -11.72 18.74 -17.64
N PRO A 400 -12.75 17.98 -18.05
CA PRO A 400 -13.79 18.52 -18.93
C PRO A 400 -14.37 19.77 -18.28
N GLU A 401 -14.48 20.85 -19.05
CA GLU A 401 -14.92 22.17 -18.58
C GLU A 401 -16.21 22.02 -17.75
N ASP A 402 -16.10 22.24 -16.44
CA ASP A 402 -17.25 22.18 -15.55
C ASP A 402 -18.12 23.43 -15.80
N ASN A 403 -19.07 23.26 -16.71
CA ASN A 403 -20.02 24.27 -17.14
C ASN A 403 -21.03 24.69 -16.06
N ARG A 404 -20.96 24.11 -14.85
CA ARG A 404 -21.73 24.58 -13.70
C ARG A 404 -21.25 25.97 -13.28
N ARG A 405 -22.18 26.80 -12.82
CA ARG A 405 -21.88 28.14 -12.29
C ARG A 405 -21.08 28.04 -11.00
N SER A 406 -20.22 29.02 -10.74
CA SER A 406 -19.71 29.24 -9.39
C SER A 406 -20.79 29.91 -8.52
N MET A 407 -20.58 29.89 -7.21
CA MET A 407 -21.44 30.60 -6.27
C MET A 407 -21.45 32.12 -6.54
N GLU A 408 -20.29 32.69 -6.89
CA GLU A 408 -20.19 34.11 -7.25
C GLU A 408 -20.91 34.43 -8.56
N ASP A 409 -20.86 33.53 -9.56
CA ASP A 409 -21.62 33.67 -10.82
C ASP A 409 -23.14 33.55 -10.57
N ALA A 410 -23.55 32.83 -9.53
CA ALA A 410 -24.92 32.78 -9.04
C ALA A 410 -25.30 34.02 -8.20
N GLY A 411 -24.35 34.90 -7.87
CA GLY A 411 -24.59 36.14 -7.14
C GLY A 411 -24.54 36.03 -5.62
N PHE A 412 -23.97 34.93 -5.09
CA PHE A 412 -23.87 34.64 -3.67
C PHE A 412 -22.43 34.74 -3.16
N SER A 413 -22.28 34.92 -1.86
CA SER A 413 -21.01 34.92 -1.14
C SER A 413 -21.01 33.85 -0.03
N GLU A 414 -19.85 33.58 0.56
CA GLU A 414 -19.71 32.65 1.69
C GLU A 414 -20.61 33.00 2.89
N GLU A 415 -20.97 34.28 3.08
CA GLU A 415 -21.86 34.72 4.16
C GLU A 415 -23.33 34.34 3.90
N ASP A 416 -23.69 34.02 2.67
CA ASP A 416 -25.05 33.64 2.26
C ASP A 416 -25.29 32.13 2.30
N VAL A 417 -24.25 31.34 2.57
CA VAL A 417 -24.30 29.87 2.54
C VAL A 417 -25.00 29.35 3.79
N ILE A 418 -26.05 28.57 3.57
CA ILE A 418 -26.83 27.94 4.63
C ILE A 418 -26.24 26.57 4.94
N SER A 419 -25.89 26.34 6.20
CA SER A 419 -25.18 25.13 6.65
C SER A 419 -26.04 24.18 7.50
N GLY A 420 -27.30 24.55 7.76
CA GLY A 420 -28.20 23.76 8.58
C GLY A 420 -29.68 23.92 8.23
N MET A 421 -30.48 22.95 8.67
CA MET A 421 -31.94 22.95 8.45
C MET A 421 -32.67 24.10 9.15
N GLU A 422 -32.21 24.48 10.34
CA GLU A 422 -32.82 25.59 11.10
C GLU A 422 -32.59 26.93 10.39
N GLU A 423 -31.34 27.18 9.96
CA GLU A 423 -30.97 28.34 9.14
C GLU A 423 -31.76 28.38 7.83
N TYR A 424 -31.94 27.23 7.17
CA TYR A 424 -32.74 27.13 5.96
C TYR A 424 -34.20 27.54 6.17
N TYR A 425 -34.83 27.09 7.26
CA TYR A 425 -36.21 27.46 7.57
C TYR A 425 -36.36 28.94 7.92
N GLU A 426 -35.41 29.50 8.66
CA GLU A 426 -35.39 30.92 8.98
C GLU A 426 -35.20 31.77 7.71
N ASP A 427 -34.28 31.38 6.82
CA ASP A 427 -34.05 32.03 5.54
C ASP A 427 -35.31 32.01 4.66
N CYS A 428 -35.94 30.84 4.49
CA CYS A 428 -37.18 30.69 3.75
C CYS A 428 -38.29 31.58 4.31
N TYR A 429 -38.48 31.59 5.64
CA TYR A 429 -39.47 32.46 6.26
C TYR A 429 -39.20 33.94 5.96
N ASN A 430 -37.98 34.40 6.18
CA ASN A 430 -37.62 35.81 6.00
C ASN A 430 -37.79 36.26 4.55
N LYS A 431 -37.37 35.43 3.59
CA LYS A 431 -37.48 35.72 2.15
C LYS A 431 -38.93 35.72 1.68
N ILE A 432 -39.76 34.80 2.15
CA ILE A 432 -41.20 34.81 1.85
C ILE A 432 -41.88 36.07 2.38
N MET A 433 -41.65 36.42 3.64
CA MET A 433 -42.26 37.60 4.25
C MET A 433 -41.80 38.90 3.59
N THR A 434 -40.61 38.89 2.99
CA THR A 434 -40.09 40.02 2.19
C THR A 434 -40.70 40.07 0.79
N ALA A 435 -40.86 38.92 0.12
CA ALA A 435 -41.32 38.84 -1.26
C ALA A 435 -42.86 39.02 -1.41
N GLY A 436 -43.65 38.50 -0.46
CA GLY A 436 -45.11 38.56 -0.50
C GLY A 436 -45.76 37.42 -1.30
N ASN A 437 -46.78 37.70 -2.12
CA ASN A 437 -47.52 36.69 -2.88
C ASN A 437 -47.63 37.08 -4.37
N PRO A 438 -47.08 36.30 -5.32
CA PRO A 438 -46.26 35.09 -5.11
C PRO A 438 -44.88 35.43 -4.51
N ALA A 439 -44.27 34.46 -3.82
CA ALA A 439 -42.89 34.57 -3.35
C ALA A 439 -41.98 33.78 -4.29
N GLU A 440 -40.99 34.46 -4.86
CA GLU A 440 -39.91 33.86 -5.65
C GLU A 440 -38.58 34.34 -5.09
N PHE A 441 -37.70 33.40 -4.74
CA PHE A 441 -36.40 33.69 -4.17
C PHE A 441 -35.42 32.54 -4.36
N GLU A 442 -34.15 32.81 -4.07
CA GLU A 442 -33.06 31.85 -4.21
C GLU A 442 -32.30 31.72 -2.89
N SER A 443 -31.81 30.52 -2.60
CA SER A 443 -30.99 30.21 -1.41
C SER A 443 -29.89 29.21 -1.77
N VAL A 444 -28.70 29.35 -1.18
CA VAL A 444 -27.59 28.42 -1.40
C VAL A 444 -27.37 27.60 -0.14
N VAL A 445 -27.35 26.28 -0.29
CA VAL A 445 -27.02 25.33 0.79
C VAL A 445 -25.63 24.75 0.58
N ASP A 446 -24.93 24.49 1.68
CA ASP A 446 -23.52 24.10 1.70
C ASP A 446 -23.20 22.73 1.06
N SER A 447 -24.22 21.90 0.85
CA SER A 447 -24.04 20.51 0.41
C SER A 447 -25.29 19.90 -0.21
N GLU A 448 -25.11 18.88 -1.06
CA GLU A 448 -26.19 18.04 -1.58
C GLU A 448 -26.90 17.26 -0.46
N GLU A 449 -26.18 16.88 0.60
CA GLU A 449 -26.77 16.24 1.77
C GLU A 449 -27.81 17.15 2.45
N LEU A 450 -27.47 18.43 2.66
CA LEU A 450 -28.41 19.39 3.24
C LEU A 450 -29.61 19.63 2.31
N TRP A 451 -29.40 19.71 1.00
CA TRP A 451 -30.50 19.76 0.03
C TRP A 451 -31.44 18.54 0.16
N LEU A 452 -30.91 17.32 0.20
CA LEU A 452 -31.74 16.12 0.33
C LEU A 452 -32.55 16.09 1.62
N ARG A 453 -32.04 16.68 2.70
CA ARG A 453 -32.78 16.85 3.95
C ARG A 453 -33.90 17.89 3.79
N CYS A 454 -33.65 18.99 3.11
CA CYS A 454 -34.68 19.98 2.75
C CYS A 454 -35.78 19.34 1.90
N TYR A 455 -35.42 18.65 0.82
CA TYR A 455 -36.35 17.95 -0.07
C TYR A 455 -37.26 16.97 0.70
N ARG A 456 -36.69 16.15 1.59
CA ARG A 456 -37.45 15.21 2.43
C ARG A 456 -38.47 15.93 3.32
N ALA A 457 -38.11 17.10 3.86
CA ALA A 457 -39.02 17.88 4.69
C ALA A 457 -40.26 18.35 3.93
N TYR A 458 -40.16 18.58 2.61
CA TYR A 458 -41.32 18.87 1.75
C TYR A 458 -42.11 17.63 1.37
N GLU A 459 -41.43 16.50 1.10
CA GLU A 459 -42.08 15.20 0.81
C GLU A 459 -42.93 14.68 1.98
N ASP A 460 -42.44 14.84 3.22
CA ASP A 460 -43.13 14.37 4.43
C ASP A 460 -43.97 15.45 5.13
N GLU A 461 -44.08 16.62 4.51
CA GLU A 461 -44.81 17.81 4.97
C GLU A 461 -44.30 18.43 6.30
N SER A 462 -43.18 17.94 6.86
CA SER A 462 -42.65 18.45 8.14
C SER A 462 -42.22 19.91 8.10
N TYR A 463 -41.82 20.42 6.92
CA TYR A 463 -41.50 21.85 6.71
C TYR A 463 -42.62 22.80 7.16
N SER A 464 -43.88 22.32 7.13
CA SER A 464 -45.04 23.12 7.46
C SER A 464 -45.05 23.55 8.92
N ALA A 465 -44.68 22.65 9.83
CA ALA A 465 -44.64 22.93 11.27
C ALA A 465 -43.52 23.90 11.62
N GLU A 466 -42.41 23.84 10.89
CA GLU A 466 -41.18 24.60 11.19
C GLU A 466 -41.30 26.07 10.81
N TYR A 467 -41.86 26.39 9.63
CA TYR A 467 -42.01 27.80 9.23
C TYR A 467 -43.28 28.12 8.43
N MET A 468 -43.79 27.22 7.58
CA MET A 468 -44.89 27.58 6.66
C MET A 468 -46.21 27.87 7.38
N ASN A 469 -46.52 27.18 8.48
CA ASN A 469 -47.73 27.47 9.27
C ASN A 469 -47.75 28.92 9.79
N ARG A 470 -46.58 29.42 10.21
CA ARG A 470 -46.42 30.82 10.64
C ARG A 470 -46.61 31.78 9.47
N VAL A 471 -46.05 31.46 8.30
CA VAL A 471 -46.24 32.23 7.05
C VAL A 471 -47.72 32.33 6.68
N LEU A 472 -48.44 31.20 6.66
CA LEU A 472 -49.86 31.17 6.27
C LEU A 472 -50.74 32.00 7.21
N GLU A 473 -50.46 31.95 8.51
CA GLU A 473 -51.16 32.76 9.52
C GLU A 473 -50.94 34.25 9.29
N GLU A 474 -49.69 34.67 9.08
CA GLU A 474 -49.33 36.08 8.89
C GLU A 474 -49.84 36.66 7.57
N LEU A 475 -49.83 35.85 6.50
CA LEU A 475 -50.38 36.24 5.19
C LEU A 475 -51.90 36.06 5.08
N GLN A 476 -52.56 35.51 6.11
CA GLN A 476 -53.98 35.16 6.12
C GLN A 476 -54.40 34.28 4.93
N ALA A 477 -53.52 33.35 4.53
CA ALA A 477 -53.73 32.43 3.41
C ALA A 477 -54.35 31.10 3.87
N GLY A 478 -55.17 30.47 3.01
CA GLY A 478 -55.77 29.17 3.28
C GLY A 478 -54.85 27.99 2.99
N GLY A 479 -53.84 28.20 2.14
CA GLY A 479 -52.79 27.23 1.81
C GLY A 479 -51.78 27.79 0.82
N CYS A 480 -50.81 26.96 0.43
CA CYS A 480 -49.81 27.31 -0.57
C CYS A 480 -49.46 26.12 -1.47
N GLU A 481 -48.91 26.44 -2.64
CA GLU A 481 -48.21 25.52 -3.52
C GLU A 481 -46.73 25.94 -3.53
N VAL A 482 -45.82 24.99 -3.30
CA VAL A 482 -44.37 25.21 -3.24
C VAL A 482 -43.70 24.39 -4.33
N ASP A 483 -42.87 25.04 -5.14
CA ASP A 483 -42.03 24.44 -6.17
C ASP A 483 -40.57 24.83 -5.88
N ILE A 484 -39.67 23.84 -5.89
CA ILE A 484 -38.24 24.04 -5.61
C ILE A 484 -37.43 23.31 -6.66
N GLU A 485 -36.64 24.09 -7.41
CA GLU A 485 -35.67 23.56 -8.37
C GLU A 485 -34.26 23.68 -7.79
N ALA A 486 -33.44 22.64 -7.93
CA ALA A 486 -32.08 22.60 -7.41
C ALA A 486 -31.05 22.57 -8.55
N GLU A 487 -30.00 23.37 -8.43
CA GLU A 487 -28.85 23.45 -9.33
C GLU A 487 -27.56 23.18 -8.54
N SER A 488 -26.79 22.17 -8.94
CA SER A 488 -25.46 21.92 -8.37
C SER A 488 -24.45 22.94 -8.87
N LEU A 489 -23.69 23.55 -7.96
CA LEU A 489 -22.63 24.50 -8.25
C LEU A 489 -21.27 23.79 -8.40
N ARG A 490 -20.30 24.50 -8.97
CA ARG A 490 -18.95 23.97 -9.26
C ARG A 490 -18.19 23.51 -8.01
N ASP A 491 -18.46 24.13 -6.86
CA ASP A 491 -17.82 23.85 -5.57
C ASP A 491 -18.53 22.76 -4.75
N GLY A 492 -19.56 22.10 -5.31
CA GLY A 492 -20.33 21.03 -4.64
C GLY A 492 -21.52 21.53 -3.81
N ARG A 493 -21.72 22.85 -3.72
CA ARG A 493 -22.90 23.47 -3.09
C ARG A 493 -24.13 23.39 -4.00
N VAL A 494 -25.30 23.68 -3.47
CA VAL A 494 -26.56 23.61 -4.23
C VAL A 494 -27.33 24.92 -4.13
N LEU A 495 -27.63 25.51 -5.29
CA LEU A 495 -28.54 26.65 -5.41
C LEU A 495 -29.98 26.15 -5.52
N LEU A 496 -30.87 26.70 -4.71
CA LEU A 496 -32.28 26.36 -4.64
C LEU A 496 -33.10 27.55 -5.14
N HIS A 497 -33.98 27.31 -6.11
CA HIS A 497 -34.93 28.29 -6.62
C HIS A 497 -36.33 27.96 -6.11
N HIS A 498 -36.88 28.82 -5.26
CA HIS A 498 -38.20 28.66 -4.66
C HIS A 498 -39.23 29.47 -5.42
N ARG A 499 -40.38 28.85 -5.73
CA ARG A 499 -41.58 29.52 -6.22
C ARG A 499 -42.76 29.10 -5.37
N ILE A 500 -43.39 30.07 -4.71
CA ILE A 500 -44.46 29.80 -3.75
C ILE A 500 -45.67 30.66 -4.08
N ARG A 501 -46.82 30.00 -4.20
CA ARG A 501 -48.11 30.64 -4.48
C ARG A 501 -49.10 30.37 -3.36
N PHE A 502 -49.67 31.43 -2.79
CA PHE A 502 -50.67 31.34 -1.73
C PHE A 502 -52.10 31.48 -2.29
N PHE A 503 -53.08 30.75 -1.72
CA PHE A 503 -54.48 30.76 -2.15
C PHE A 503 -55.50 30.74 -1.00
#